data_AF-A0AAE0C7L5-F1
#
_entry.id   AF-A0AAE0C7L5-F1
#
_cell.length_a   1.000
_cell.length_b   1.000
_cell.length_c   1.000
_cell.angle_alpha   90.00
_cell.angle_beta   90.00
_cell.angle_gamma   90.00
#
_symmetry.space_group_name_H-M   'P 1'
#
loop_
_entity.id
_entity.type
_entity.pdbx_description
1 polymer ?
#
loop_
_entity_poly.entity_id
_entity_poly.type
_entity_poly.pdbx_seq_one_letter_code
_entity_poly.pdbx_strand_id
1 'polypeptide(L)'
;MVAELGPHVAWGAQDAERDGGKLKIGPPWDFNLAFGNCVHKSTHVPRRWRFLYTTMVNSGGIRWYSRMMMDSEFSGAVAARWKELRAAHLSDEAAQALLCSSAQAIEEPAQRNYATWQVLGKWVWGCDYIVDPPRTTYMEEVDAFMYFLLQALMTTAGPYDRRQLPDCRRQPCDHRVPQTTARPCDPRTPL
;
A
#
# COMPACT_ATOMS: atom_id res chain seq x y z
N MET A 1 22.97 -8.35 -36.02
CA MET A 1 22.67 -6.90 -36.01
C MET A 1 22.66 -6.49 -34.54
N VAL A 2 23.76 -5.88 -34.08
CA VAL A 2 23.90 -5.44 -32.68
C VAL A 2 23.33 -4.03 -32.62
N ALA A 3 22.27 -3.83 -31.84
CA ALA A 3 21.75 -2.50 -31.56
C ALA A 3 22.38 -2.04 -30.24
N GLU A 4 23.31 -1.09 -30.32
CA GLU A 4 23.76 -0.32 -29.16
C GLU A 4 22.59 0.58 -28.73
N LEU A 5 22.06 0.34 -27.53
CA LEU A 5 21.11 1.23 -26.88
C LEU A 5 21.92 2.20 -26.02
N GLY A 6 21.92 3.48 -26.41
CA GLY A 6 22.48 4.57 -25.60
C GLY A 6 21.79 4.70 -24.23
N PRO A 7 22.33 5.55 -23.33
CA PRO A 7 21.95 5.58 -21.92
C PRO A 7 20.57 6.23 -21.75
N HIS A 8 19.53 5.43 -21.94
CA HIS A 8 18.17 5.79 -21.55
C HIS A 8 17.87 5.08 -20.22
N VAL A 9 18.27 5.72 -19.12
CA VAL A 9 17.81 5.33 -17.78
C VAL A 9 16.32 5.69 -17.69
N ALA A 10 15.46 4.67 -17.70
CA ALA A 10 14.08 4.85 -17.28
C ALA A 10 14.05 5.05 -15.76
N TRP A 11 13.27 6.02 -15.28
CA TRP A 11 13.05 6.24 -13.85
C TRP A 11 12.70 4.92 -13.13
N GLY A 12 13.51 4.52 -12.15
CA GLY A 12 13.35 3.29 -11.37
C GLY A 12 14.18 2.08 -11.82
N ALA A 13 14.98 2.19 -12.89
CA ALA A 13 15.96 1.17 -13.27
C ALA A 13 17.29 1.41 -12.56
N GLN A 14 17.84 0.38 -11.90
CA GLN A 14 19.20 0.41 -11.34
C GLN A 14 20.19 -0.21 -12.35
N ASP A 15 21.42 0.33 -12.38
CA ASP A 15 22.44 0.14 -13.42
C ASP A 15 22.62 -1.31 -13.92
N ALA A 16 22.30 -1.53 -15.20
CA ALA A 16 22.42 -2.81 -15.87
C ALA A 16 23.87 -3.35 -15.95
N GLU A 17 24.87 -2.46 -15.87
CA GLU A 17 26.28 -2.84 -16.03
C GLU A 17 26.80 -3.72 -14.89
N ARG A 18 26.26 -3.57 -13.68
CA ARG A 18 26.71 -4.32 -12.49
C ARG A 18 26.12 -5.74 -12.41
N ASP A 19 25.04 -6.00 -13.11
CA ASP A 19 24.24 -7.24 -13.00
C ASP A 19 24.25 -8.09 -14.28
N GLY A 20 25.38 -8.11 -14.98
CA GLY A 20 25.55 -8.89 -16.21
C GLY A 20 24.64 -8.41 -17.35
N GLY A 21 24.33 -7.11 -17.40
CA GLY A 21 23.47 -6.50 -18.41
C GLY A 21 21.97 -6.62 -18.14
N LYS A 22 21.56 -7.17 -16.99
CA LYS A 22 20.13 -7.35 -16.66
C LYS A 22 19.54 -6.11 -15.97
N LEU A 23 18.34 -5.74 -16.38
CA LEU A 23 17.56 -4.69 -15.72
C LEU A 23 16.94 -5.23 -14.42
N LYS A 24 17.06 -4.44 -13.35
CA LYS A 24 16.32 -4.65 -12.10
C LYS A 24 15.38 -3.47 -11.87
N ILE A 25 14.20 -3.79 -11.38
CA ILE A 25 13.27 -2.79 -10.86
C ILE A 25 13.75 -2.46 -9.45
N GLY A 26 14.23 -1.24 -9.25
CA GLY A 26 14.66 -0.76 -7.94
C GLY A 26 13.51 -0.78 -6.92
N PRO A 27 13.81 -0.56 -5.63
CA PRO A 27 12.77 -0.44 -4.63
C PRO A 27 11.77 0.66 -5.06
N PRO A 28 10.47 0.39 -5.04
CA PRO A 28 9.50 1.40 -5.41
C PRO A 28 9.54 2.58 -4.43
N TRP A 29 9.25 3.78 -4.92
CA TRP A 29 9.29 5.03 -4.16
C TRP A 29 7.94 5.76 -4.25
N ASP A 30 7.68 6.66 -3.29
CA ASP A 30 6.53 7.58 -3.25
C ASP A 30 5.14 6.92 -3.09
N PHE A 31 4.87 6.37 -1.90
CA PHE A 31 3.59 5.72 -1.55
C PHE A 31 2.62 6.61 -0.75
N ASN A 32 2.89 7.91 -0.62
CA ASN A 32 2.03 8.88 0.06
C ASN A 32 0.61 8.98 -0.56
N LEU A 33 0.48 8.75 -1.87
CA LEU A 33 -0.80 8.72 -2.60
C LEU A 33 -1.34 7.30 -2.87
N ALA A 34 -0.82 6.29 -2.16
CA ALA A 34 -1.26 4.90 -2.29
C ALA A 34 -2.41 4.55 -1.33
N PHE A 35 -2.78 3.27 -1.27
CA PHE A 35 -3.72 2.71 -0.29
C PHE A 35 -5.10 3.38 -0.24
N GLY A 36 -5.56 3.87 -1.39
CA GLY A 36 -6.86 4.54 -1.52
C GLY A 36 -6.94 5.92 -0.89
N ASN A 37 -5.78 6.50 -0.54
CA ASN A 37 -5.69 7.88 -0.07
C ASN A 37 -5.98 8.88 -1.20
N CYS A 38 -5.68 8.52 -2.45
CA CYS A 38 -5.97 9.31 -3.64
C CYS A 38 -7.12 8.71 -4.46
N VAL A 39 -7.80 9.59 -5.20
CA VAL A 39 -9.08 9.31 -5.88
C VAL A 39 -8.91 9.47 -7.39
N HIS A 40 -7.87 10.21 -7.77
CA HIS A 40 -7.44 10.41 -9.13
C HIS A 40 -7.41 9.09 -9.89
N LYS A 41 -8.08 9.05 -11.05
CA LYS A 41 -8.14 7.86 -11.93
C LYS A 41 -8.65 6.59 -11.23
N SER A 42 -9.59 6.72 -10.29
CA SER A 42 -10.19 5.60 -9.55
C SER A 42 -9.19 4.79 -8.68
N THR A 43 -8.07 5.39 -8.27
CA THR A 43 -7.06 4.73 -7.42
C THR A 43 -7.57 4.36 -6.02
N HIS A 44 -8.66 4.99 -5.58
CA HIS A 44 -9.39 4.64 -4.36
C HIS A 44 -10.21 3.34 -4.46
N VAL A 45 -10.36 2.74 -5.65
CA VAL A 45 -11.13 1.50 -5.84
C VAL A 45 -10.20 0.31 -5.66
N PRO A 46 -10.29 -0.47 -4.57
CA PRO A 46 -9.27 -1.48 -4.22
C PRO A 46 -9.08 -2.60 -5.25
N ARG A 47 -10.08 -2.81 -6.11
CA ARG A 47 -10.10 -3.89 -7.12
C ARG A 47 -9.77 -3.44 -8.54
N ARG A 48 -9.43 -2.15 -8.74
CA ARG A 48 -9.06 -1.61 -10.05
C ARG A 48 -7.54 -1.49 -10.19
N TRP A 49 -6.86 -2.63 -10.22
CA TRP A 49 -5.42 -2.70 -10.41
C TRP A 49 -5.01 -2.12 -11.77
N ARG A 50 -4.25 -1.01 -11.74
CA ARG A 50 -3.98 -0.24 -12.95
C ARG A 50 -3.17 -0.99 -14.01
N PHE A 51 -2.36 -1.97 -13.61
CA PHE A 51 -1.58 -2.80 -14.55
C PHE A 51 -2.45 -3.72 -15.42
N LEU A 52 -3.71 -3.97 -15.03
CA LEU A 52 -4.66 -4.77 -15.81
C LEU A 52 -5.33 -3.97 -16.93
N TYR A 53 -5.24 -2.63 -16.92
CA TYR A 53 -5.88 -1.76 -17.92
C TYR A 53 -4.86 -1.35 -18.98
N THR A 54 -4.72 -2.18 -20.02
CA THR A 54 -3.77 -2.03 -21.14
C THR A 54 -4.16 -0.94 -22.14
N THR A 55 -5.37 -0.37 -22.04
CA THR A 55 -5.96 0.55 -23.04
C THR A 55 -5.71 2.03 -22.78
N MET A 56 -4.91 2.42 -21.78
CA MET A 56 -4.58 3.83 -21.56
C MET A 56 -3.50 4.30 -22.55
N VAL A 57 -3.93 4.60 -23.78
CA VAL A 57 -3.10 4.96 -24.93
C VAL A 57 -2.20 6.19 -24.69
N ASN A 58 -2.51 7.06 -23.70
CA ASN A 58 -1.89 8.37 -23.59
C ASN A 58 -1.31 8.77 -22.22
N SER A 59 -1.02 7.84 -21.30
CA SER A 59 -0.50 8.23 -19.98
C SER A 59 0.63 7.36 -19.45
N GLY A 60 1.83 7.45 -20.04
CA GLY A 60 3.12 7.07 -19.42
C GLY A 60 3.19 5.74 -18.66
N GLY A 61 2.29 4.81 -18.95
CA GLY A 61 2.07 3.64 -18.12
C GLY A 61 3.18 2.62 -18.30
N ILE A 62 3.28 1.71 -17.34
CA ILE A 62 4.25 0.60 -17.31
C ILE A 62 3.88 -0.43 -18.38
N ARG A 63 4.05 -0.09 -19.67
CA ARG A 63 3.65 -0.91 -20.83
C ARG A 63 4.40 -2.24 -20.90
N TRP A 64 5.64 -2.26 -20.41
CA TRP A 64 6.45 -3.47 -20.37
C TRP A 64 5.85 -4.53 -19.44
N TYR A 65 5.22 -4.14 -18.33
CA TYR A 65 4.62 -5.12 -17.41
C TYR A 65 3.46 -5.85 -18.06
N SER A 66 2.58 -5.13 -18.77
CA SER A 66 1.49 -5.76 -19.52
C SER A 66 2.01 -6.69 -20.63
N ARG A 67 3.14 -6.35 -21.26
CA ARG A 67 3.79 -7.24 -22.24
C ARG A 67 4.35 -8.50 -21.58
N MET A 68 5.00 -8.40 -20.43
CA MET A 68 5.52 -9.57 -19.71
C MET A 68 4.39 -10.46 -19.19
N MET A 69 3.26 -9.90 -18.78
CA MET A 69 2.09 -10.68 -18.36
C MET A 69 1.46 -11.52 -19.48
N MET A 70 1.82 -11.30 -20.76
CA MET A 70 1.41 -12.18 -21.87
C MET A 70 2.24 -13.46 -21.95
N ASP A 71 3.40 -13.51 -21.29
CA ASP A 71 4.25 -14.69 -21.19
C ASP A 71 3.73 -15.62 -20.07
N SER A 72 3.54 -16.89 -20.39
CA SER A 72 2.95 -17.86 -19.45
C SER A 72 3.88 -18.22 -18.29
N GLU A 73 5.20 -18.21 -18.52
CA GLU A 73 6.18 -18.46 -17.47
C GLU A 73 6.23 -17.28 -16.50
N PHE A 74 6.30 -16.05 -17.02
CA PHE A 74 6.29 -14.85 -16.20
C PHE A 74 5.01 -14.70 -15.40
N SER A 75 3.84 -14.80 -16.04
CA SER A 75 2.55 -14.70 -15.34
C SER A 75 2.35 -15.83 -14.31
N GLY A 76 2.83 -17.05 -14.62
CA GLY A 76 2.87 -18.16 -13.67
C GLY A 76 3.74 -17.86 -12.44
N ALA A 77 4.94 -17.30 -12.65
CA ALA A 77 5.84 -16.92 -11.57
C ALA A 77 5.26 -15.80 -10.68
N VAL A 78 4.61 -14.79 -11.28
CA VAL A 78 3.89 -13.74 -10.54
C VAL A 78 2.78 -14.34 -9.67
N ALA A 79 1.97 -15.25 -10.23
CA ALA A 79 0.90 -15.90 -9.50
C ALA A 79 1.42 -16.77 -8.34
N ALA A 80 2.52 -17.52 -8.56
CA ALA A 80 3.17 -18.31 -7.52
C ALA A 80 3.69 -17.41 -6.39
N ARG A 81 4.44 -16.35 -6.74
CA ARG A 81 4.97 -15.40 -5.77
C ARG A 81 3.87 -14.71 -4.96
N TRP A 82 2.77 -14.35 -5.61
CA TRP A 82 1.61 -13.77 -4.93
C TRP A 82 1.02 -14.72 -3.89
N LYS A 83 0.86 -16.01 -4.24
CA LYS A 83 0.37 -17.05 -3.30
C LYS A 83 1.31 -17.23 -2.11
N GLU A 84 2.63 -17.27 -2.34
CA GLU A 84 3.63 -17.35 -1.27
C GLU A 84 3.49 -16.17 -0.30
N LEU A 85 3.42 -14.94 -0.83
CA LEU A 85 3.30 -13.74 0.00
C LEU A 85 2.00 -13.73 0.79
N ARG A 86 0.88 -14.12 0.16
CA ARG A 86 -0.44 -14.20 0.83
C ARG A 86 -0.51 -15.30 1.90
N ALA A 87 0.29 -16.34 1.79
CA ALA A 87 0.43 -17.36 2.83
C ALA A 87 1.33 -16.93 4.01
N ALA A 88 2.01 -15.78 3.90
CA ALA A 88 2.97 -15.31 4.89
C ALA A 88 2.83 -13.80 5.15
N HIS A 89 3.76 -13.00 4.65
CA HIS A 89 3.92 -11.58 5.01
C HIS A 89 2.75 -10.68 4.61
N LEU A 90 1.99 -11.08 3.60
CA LEU A 90 0.81 -10.37 3.14
C LEU A 90 -0.46 -11.13 3.52
N SER A 91 -0.49 -12.03 4.52
CA SER A 91 -1.75 -12.57 5.02
C SER A 91 -2.64 -11.46 5.59
N ASP A 92 -3.95 -11.70 5.73
CA ASP A 92 -4.85 -10.69 6.30
C ASP A 92 -4.44 -10.34 7.73
N GLU A 93 -4.05 -11.34 8.52
CA GLU A 93 -3.57 -11.20 9.88
C GLU A 93 -2.25 -10.43 9.94
N ALA A 94 -1.29 -10.75 9.06
CA ALA A 94 0.00 -10.07 9.01
C ALA A 94 -0.16 -8.59 8.60
N ALA A 95 -1.02 -8.32 7.60
CA ALA A 95 -1.34 -6.96 7.16
C ALA A 95 -2.03 -6.15 8.26
N GLN A 96 -3.00 -6.76 8.96
CA GLN A 96 -3.71 -6.14 10.07
C GLN A 96 -2.76 -5.83 11.23
N ALA A 97 -1.95 -6.80 11.65
CA ALA A 97 -1.01 -6.64 12.75
C ALA A 97 -0.01 -5.50 12.48
N LEU A 98 0.56 -5.47 11.27
CA LEU A 98 1.49 -4.41 10.86
C LEU A 98 0.83 -3.03 10.88
N LEU A 99 -0.39 -2.91 10.36
CA LEU A 99 -1.08 -1.62 10.32
C LEU A 99 -1.44 -1.16 11.73
N CYS A 100 -2.00 -2.03 12.57
CA CYS A 100 -2.39 -1.66 13.93
C CYS A 100 -1.17 -1.33 14.80
N SER A 101 -0.08 -2.12 14.73
CA SER A 101 1.15 -1.80 15.47
C SER A 101 1.76 -0.47 15.02
N SER A 102 1.75 -0.19 13.71
CA SER A 102 2.23 1.07 13.17
C SER A 102 1.37 2.24 13.62
N ALA A 103 0.04 2.07 13.62
CA ALA A 103 -0.89 3.11 14.03
C ALA A 103 -0.74 3.50 15.50
N GLN A 104 -0.58 2.51 16.37
CA GLN A 104 -0.31 2.72 17.79
C GLN A 104 1.04 3.42 18.02
N ALA A 105 2.09 2.99 17.30
CA ALA A 105 3.43 3.58 17.43
C ALA A 105 3.47 5.07 17.06
N ILE A 106 2.56 5.53 16.18
CA ILE A 106 2.51 6.93 15.73
C ILE A 106 1.28 7.70 16.23
N GLU A 107 0.50 7.15 17.17
CA GLU A 107 -0.72 7.80 17.65
C GLU A 107 -0.44 9.16 18.30
N GLU A 108 0.55 9.21 19.20
CA GLU A 108 0.95 10.44 19.88
C GLU A 108 1.51 11.51 18.91
N PRO A 109 2.46 11.21 17.99
CA PRO A 109 2.89 12.18 17.00
C PRO A 109 1.75 12.57 16.04
N ALA A 110 0.81 11.68 15.72
CA ALA A 110 -0.37 12.00 14.91
C ALA A 110 -1.27 13.04 15.61
N GLN A 111 -1.46 12.96 16.92
CA GLN A 111 -2.21 13.97 17.68
C GLN A 111 -1.56 15.35 17.58
N ARG A 112 -0.23 15.46 17.75
CA ARG A 112 0.50 16.73 17.56
C ARG A 112 0.37 17.23 16.13
N ASN A 113 0.52 16.33 15.16
CA ASN A 113 0.37 16.66 13.75
C ASN A 113 -1.01 17.27 13.47
N TYR A 114 -2.10 16.64 13.90
CA TYR A 114 -3.44 17.15 13.62
C TYR A 114 -3.84 18.37 14.47
N ALA A 115 -3.16 18.62 15.59
CA ALA A 115 -3.27 19.87 16.32
C ALA A 115 -2.64 21.04 15.55
N THR A 116 -1.49 20.82 14.89
CA THR A 116 -0.81 21.82 14.05
C THR A 116 -1.49 21.99 12.70
N TRP A 117 -1.69 20.89 11.97
CA TRP A 117 -2.31 20.82 10.67
C TRP A 117 -3.69 20.19 10.79
N GLN A 118 -4.70 21.03 10.99
CA GLN A 118 -6.09 20.62 11.17
C GLN A 118 -6.73 20.16 9.85
N VAL A 119 -6.21 19.11 9.23
CA VAL A 119 -6.60 18.60 7.90
C VAL A 119 -7.65 17.50 7.95
N LEU A 120 -7.90 16.90 9.10
CA LEU A 120 -8.95 15.89 9.28
C LEU A 120 -10.32 16.47 8.90
N GLY A 121 -11.08 15.71 8.14
CA GLY A 121 -12.40 16.08 7.62
C GLY A 121 -12.39 17.21 6.58
N LYS A 122 -11.22 17.65 6.12
CA LYS A 122 -11.07 18.73 5.15
C LYS A 122 -10.47 18.22 3.83
N TRP A 123 -10.72 18.95 2.77
CA TRP A 123 -10.07 18.69 1.48
C TRP A 123 -8.58 19.04 1.54
N VAL A 124 -7.74 18.17 1.00
CA VAL A 124 -6.29 18.36 0.86
C VAL A 124 -5.90 18.07 -0.59
N TRP A 125 -5.09 18.95 -1.18
CA TRP A 125 -4.60 18.77 -2.55
C TRP A 125 -3.85 17.43 -2.70
N GLY A 126 -4.10 16.73 -3.81
CA GLY A 126 -3.61 15.37 -4.05
C GLY A 126 -4.66 14.29 -3.74
N CYS A 127 -5.75 14.64 -3.04
CA CYS A 127 -6.91 13.79 -2.81
C CYS A 127 -8.15 14.48 -3.41
N ASP A 128 -8.54 14.09 -4.63
CA ASP A 128 -9.51 14.82 -5.47
C ASP A 128 -10.94 14.97 -4.89
N TYR A 129 -11.27 14.45 -3.70
CA TYR A 129 -12.54 14.75 -3.01
C TYR A 129 -12.47 14.55 -1.49
N ILE A 130 -13.42 15.18 -0.77
CA ILE A 130 -13.71 14.89 0.63
C ILE A 130 -14.51 13.59 0.68
N VAL A 131 -13.98 12.54 1.33
CA VAL A 131 -14.73 11.30 1.55
C VAL A 131 -16.04 11.61 2.29
N ASP A 132 -17.15 11.03 1.84
CA ASP A 132 -18.46 11.18 2.47
C ASP A 132 -18.87 9.83 3.11
N PRO A 133 -19.07 9.76 4.44
CA PRO A 133 -18.85 10.83 5.42
C PRO A 133 -17.37 11.18 5.60
N PRO A 134 -17.06 12.43 6.00
CA PRO A 134 -15.68 12.86 6.24
C PRO A 134 -15.06 12.09 7.40
N ARG A 135 -13.79 11.75 7.26
CA ARG A 135 -12.97 11.18 8.33
C ARG A 135 -12.41 12.31 9.16
N THR A 136 -12.92 12.45 10.37
CA THR A 136 -12.64 13.55 11.30
C THR A 136 -11.63 13.17 12.38
N THR A 137 -11.24 11.90 12.46
CA THR A 137 -10.27 11.40 13.44
C THR A 137 -9.11 10.64 12.77
N TYR A 138 -7.97 10.57 13.47
CA TYR A 138 -6.85 9.73 13.05
C TYR A 138 -7.24 8.26 12.90
N MET A 139 -8.05 7.73 13.82
CA MET A 139 -8.45 6.32 13.78
C MET A 139 -9.37 6.02 12.58
N GLU A 140 -10.21 6.97 12.17
CA GLU A 140 -11.01 6.81 10.95
C GLU A 140 -10.13 6.73 9.68
N GLU A 141 -9.00 7.46 9.63
CA GLU A 141 -8.00 7.31 8.56
C GLU A 141 -7.36 5.91 8.57
N VAL A 142 -7.03 5.39 9.77
CA VAL A 142 -6.48 4.03 9.93
C VAL A 142 -7.48 2.97 9.49
N ASP A 143 -8.74 3.09 9.88
CA ASP A 143 -9.82 2.18 9.47
C ASP A 143 -10.04 2.20 7.96
N ALA A 144 -9.95 3.38 7.34
CA ALA A 144 -10.07 3.52 5.89
C ALA A 144 -8.88 2.87 5.14
N PHE A 145 -7.66 3.03 5.66
CA PHE A 145 -6.49 2.33 5.14
C PHE A 145 -6.69 0.81 5.26
N MET A 146 -7.05 0.32 6.45
CA MET A 146 -7.26 -1.11 6.72
C MET A 146 -8.27 -1.70 5.75
N TYR A 147 -9.40 -1.02 5.57
CA TYR A 147 -10.42 -1.41 4.62
C TYR A 147 -9.87 -1.52 3.19
N PHE A 148 -9.16 -0.50 2.71
CA PHE A 148 -8.59 -0.52 1.38
C PHE A 148 -7.58 -1.66 1.21
N LEU A 149 -6.66 -1.80 2.17
CA LEU A 149 -5.59 -2.80 2.13
C LEU A 149 -6.17 -4.20 2.07
N LEU A 150 -7.11 -4.53 2.96
CA LEU A 150 -7.74 -5.84 2.98
C LEU A 150 -8.53 -6.11 1.70
N GLN A 151 -9.29 -5.13 1.20
CA GLN A 151 -10.00 -5.26 -0.07
C GLN A 151 -9.08 -5.46 -1.28
N ALA A 152 -7.92 -4.80 -1.29
CA ALA A 152 -6.94 -4.91 -2.37
C ALA A 152 -6.23 -6.28 -2.34
N LEU A 153 -5.92 -6.81 -1.16
CA LEU A 153 -5.24 -8.09 -1.00
C LEU A 153 -6.15 -9.32 -1.23
N MET A 154 -7.47 -9.15 -1.37
CA MET A 154 -8.41 -10.29 -1.47
C MET A 154 -8.22 -11.08 -2.76
N THR A 155 -8.04 -12.40 -2.62
CA THR A 155 -8.04 -13.32 -3.77
C THR A 155 -9.31 -14.12 -3.98
N THR A 156 -10.18 -14.39 -3.00
CA THR A 156 -11.33 -15.30 -3.24
C THR A 156 -12.51 -15.18 -2.25
N ALA A 157 -12.43 -14.41 -1.17
CA ALA A 157 -13.40 -14.45 -0.05
C ALA A 157 -14.63 -13.51 -0.18
N GLY A 158 -14.91 -12.96 -1.37
CA GLY A 158 -15.94 -11.91 -1.52
C GLY A 158 -15.45 -10.53 -1.04
N PRO A 159 -16.30 -9.49 -0.99
CA PRO A 159 -15.94 -8.18 -0.45
C PRO A 159 -15.86 -8.19 1.08
N TYR A 160 -14.79 -7.61 1.65
CA TYR A 160 -14.67 -7.38 3.09
C TYR A 160 -15.76 -6.44 3.61
N ASP A 161 -16.49 -6.83 4.65
CA ASP A 161 -17.47 -5.97 5.31
C ASP A 161 -16.73 -5.02 6.26
N ARG A 162 -16.96 -3.70 6.12
CA ARG A 162 -16.38 -2.68 7.01
C ARG A 162 -16.66 -2.94 8.50
N ARG A 163 -17.78 -3.60 8.82
CA ARG A 163 -18.17 -3.97 10.18
C ARG A 163 -17.35 -5.11 10.77
N GLN A 164 -16.62 -5.85 9.94
CA GLN A 164 -15.77 -6.96 10.35
C GLN A 164 -14.31 -6.53 10.57
N LEU A 165 -13.97 -5.25 10.33
CA LEU A 165 -12.62 -4.75 10.52
C LEU A 165 -12.19 -4.89 11.98
N PRO A 166 -10.98 -5.40 12.25
CA PRO A 166 -10.47 -5.42 13.60
C PRO A 166 -10.26 -3.99 14.11
N ASP A 167 -10.60 -3.76 15.38
CA ASP A 167 -10.38 -2.47 16.05
C ASP A 167 -8.91 -2.38 16.50
N CYS A 168 -8.09 -1.59 15.81
CA CYS A 168 -6.68 -1.38 16.18
C CYS A 168 -6.52 -0.80 17.59
N ARG A 169 -7.56 -0.17 18.17
CA ARG A 169 -7.55 0.30 19.56
C ARG A 169 -7.57 -0.84 20.57
N ARG A 170 -7.95 -2.05 20.15
CA ARG A 170 -8.11 -3.24 21.01
C ARG A 170 -7.10 -4.34 20.71
N GLN A 171 -6.33 -4.22 19.62
CA GLN A 171 -5.33 -5.22 19.29
C GLN A 171 -4.09 -5.08 20.20
N PRO A 172 -3.62 -6.18 20.80
CA PRO A 172 -2.37 -6.18 21.55
C PRO A 172 -1.22 -5.86 20.59
N CYS A 173 -0.31 -5.00 21.03
CA CYS A 173 0.87 -4.65 20.24
C CYS A 173 1.69 -5.88 19.88
N ASP A 174 2.09 -6.02 18.61
CA ASP A 174 2.99 -7.10 18.20
C ASP A 174 4.42 -6.84 18.69
N HIS A 175 4.90 -7.64 19.64
CA HIS A 175 6.27 -7.58 20.18
C HIS A 175 7.37 -7.96 19.18
N ARG A 176 7.01 -8.41 17.96
CA ARG A 176 7.97 -8.76 16.90
C ARG A 176 8.41 -7.57 16.06
N VAL A 177 7.75 -6.42 16.18
CA VAL A 177 8.16 -5.16 15.54
C VAL A 177 9.11 -4.42 16.49
N PRO A 178 10.34 -4.08 16.06
CA PRO A 178 11.29 -3.38 16.91
C PRO A 178 10.71 -2.04 17.41
N GLN A 179 10.48 -1.93 18.72
CA GLN A 179 9.97 -0.71 19.34
C GLN A 179 11.09 0.32 19.44
N THR A 180 11.17 1.25 18.48
CA THR A 180 12.24 2.28 18.46
C THR A 180 11.87 3.57 19.20
N THR A 181 10.68 3.70 19.78
CA THR A 181 10.31 4.87 20.59
C THR A 181 9.43 4.51 21.78
N ALA A 182 9.71 5.16 22.92
CA ALA A 182 9.24 4.82 24.24
C ALA A 182 7.73 5.04 24.45
N ARG A 183 6.96 3.95 24.33
CA ARG A 183 5.92 3.57 25.29
C ARG A 183 5.74 2.04 25.19
N PRO A 184 6.16 1.26 26.20
CA PRO A 184 5.86 -0.16 26.22
C PRO A 184 4.36 -0.34 26.34
N CYS A 185 3.81 -1.25 25.55
CA CYS A 185 2.42 -1.66 25.72
C CYS A 185 2.32 -2.42 27.05
N ASP A 186 1.96 -1.70 28.11
CA ASP A 186 1.78 -2.28 29.45
C ASP A 186 0.36 -2.84 29.56
N PRO A 187 0.19 -4.17 29.69
CA PRO A 187 -1.13 -4.80 29.88
C PRO A 187 -1.83 -4.42 31.19
N ARG A 188 -1.23 -3.58 32.04
CA ARG A 188 -1.78 -3.15 33.33
C ARG A 188 -2.34 -1.73 33.37
N THR A 189 -2.40 -1.01 32.24
CA THR A 189 -3.01 0.32 32.21
C THR A 189 -4.49 0.18 31.79
N PRO A 190 -5.47 0.42 32.68
CA PRO A 190 -6.87 0.46 32.27
C PRO A 190 -7.11 1.69 31.39
N LEU A 191 -8.03 1.54 30.43
CA LEU A 191 -8.57 2.63 29.61
C LEU A 191 -9.13 3.78 30.47
#